data_AF-A0A220MJP3-F1
#
_entry.id   AF-A0A220MJP3-F1
#
_cell.length_a   1.000
_cell.length_b   1.000
_cell.length_c   1.000
_cell.angle_alpha   90.00
_cell.angle_beta   90.00
_cell.angle_gamma   90.00
#
_symmetry.space_group_name_H-M   'P 1'
#
loop_
_entity.id
_entity.type
_entity.pdbx_description
1 polymer ?
#
loop_
_entity_poly.entity_id
_entity_poly.type
_entity_poly.pdbx_seq_one_letter_code
_entity_poly.pdbx_strand_id
1 'polypeptide(L)'
;MKQYTSDRVPENMFTKAKLKRMGLIPISTHSAFVTFPPNKRRYKLYTLENARPTDPDSGYSLFFVDNSEEARQRFEDMFQSAR
;
A
#
# COMPACT_ATOMS: atom_id res chain seq x y z
N MET A 1 -15.55 9.27 13.06
CA MET A 1 -14.58 8.34 12.42
C MET A 1 -15.33 7.36 11.54
N LYS A 2 -14.94 7.18 10.27
CA LYS A 2 -15.66 6.32 9.32
C LYS A 2 -15.40 4.83 9.58
N GLN A 3 -16.38 3.97 9.29
CA GLN A 3 -16.26 2.51 9.40
C GLN A 3 -16.69 1.87 8.08
N TYR A 4 -15.88 0.92 7.60
CA TYR A 4 -16.11 0.16 6.38
C TYR A 4 -16.27 -1.32 6.70
N THR A 5 -17.02 -2.01 5.84
CA THR A 5 -16.98 -3.47 5.71
C THR A 5 -15.82 -3.86 4.79
N SER A 6 -15.38 -5.12 4.84
CA SER A 6 -14.22 -5.59 4.08
C SER A 6 -14.36 -5.40 2.56
N ASP A 7 -15.57 -5.42 2.04
CA ASP A 7 -15.94 -5.20 0.63
C ASP A 7 -16.01 -3.72 0.23
N ARG A 8 -16.07 -2.80 1.19
CA ARG A 8 -16.25 -1.36 0.95
C ARG A 8 -15.06 -0.51 1.39
N VAL A 9 -13.92 -1.13 1.68
CA VAL A 9 -12.70 -0.38 2.02
C VAL A 9 -12.20 0.34 0.76
N PRO A 10 -12.01 1.66 0.79
CA PRO A 10 -11.40 2.38 -0.33
C PRO A 10 -10.01 1.85 -0.66
N GLU A 11 -9.65 1.79 -1.94
CA GLU A 11 -8.37 1.23 -2.42
C GLU A 11 -7.15 1.95 -1.85
N ASN A 12 -7.28 3.23 -1.53
CA ASN A 12 -6.23 4.06 -0.94
C ASN A 12 -6.09 3.91 0.59
N MET A 13 -6.82 2.98 1.22
CA MET A 13 -6.78 2.76 2.66
C MET A 13 -6.15 1.42 3.01
N PHE A 14 -5.18 1.48 3.93
CA PHE A 14 -4.34 0.34 4.28
C PHE A 14 -4.33 0.12 5.80
N THR A 15 -4.28 -1.14 6.21
CA THR A 15 -4.02 -1.47 7.62
C THR A 15 -2.56 -1.20 7.96
N LYS A 16 -2.25 -0.99 9.24
CA LYS A 16 -0.85 -0.84 9.71
C LYS A 16 0.05 -2.00 9.26
N ALA A 17 -0.48 -3.23 9.26
CA ALA A 17 0.26 -4.41 8.81
C ALA A 17 0.59 -4.35 7.32
N LYS A 18 -0.35 -3.89 6.48
CA LYS A 18 -0.13 -3.72 5.04
C LYS A 18 0.87 -2.59 4.76
N LEU A 19 0.75 -1.45 5.46
CA LEU A 19 1.75 -0.37 5.38
C LEU A 19 3.16 -0.87 5.71
N LYS A 20 3.33 -1.61 6.82
CA LYS A 20 4.64 -2.13 7.22
C LYS A 20 5.25 -3.07 6.17
N ARG A 21 4.43 -3.89 5.51
CA ARG A 21 4.88 -4.75 4.39
C ARG A 21 5.29 -3.96 3.15
N MET A 22 4.72 -2.77 2.96
CA MET A 22 5.11 -1.83 1.90
C MET A 22 6.31 -0.95 2.31
N GLY A 23 6.95 -1.22 3.45
CA GLY A 23 8.03 -0.37 3.96
C GLY A 23 7.56 0.98 4.51
N LEU A 24 6.27 1.14 4.79
CA LEU A 24 5.67 2.37 5.27
C LEU A 24 5.26 2.31 6.74
N ILE A 25 5.39 3.43 7.44
CA ILE A 25 4.90 3.66 8.80
C ILE A 25 3.85 4.77 8.82
N PRO A 26 2.74 4.60 9.55
CA PRO A 26 1.76 5.68 9.71
C PRO A 26 2.33 6.79 10.60
N ILE A 27 2.20 8.04 10.17
CA ILE A 27 2.65 9.24 10.90
C ILE A 27 1.51 9.99 11.59
N SER A 28 0.27 9.63 11.28
CA SER A 28 -0.92 10.31 11.81
C SER A 28 -1.90 9.32 12.44
N THR A 29 -2.88 9.87 13.15
CA THR A 29 -3.99 9.10 13.69
C THR A 29 -4.79 8.44 12.55
N HIS A 30 -5.13 7.17 12.74
CA HIS A 30 -5.98 6.40 11.82
C HIS A 30 -7.19 7.19 11.33
N SER A 31 -7.54 7.05 10.04
CA SER A 31 -8.61 7.82 9.41
C SER A 31 -9.96 7.08 9.44
N ALA A 32 -9.91 5.75 9.51
CA ALA A 32 -11.10 4.90 9.50
C ALA A 32 -10.86 3.55 10.18
N PHE A 33 -11.91 2.74 10.24
CA PHE A 33 -11.86 1.35 10.66
C PHE A 33 -12.43 0.43 9.59
N VAL A 34 -11.90 -0.78 9.48
CA VAL A 34 -12.55 -1.90 8.78
C VAL A 34 -12.95 -2.98 9.77
N THR A 35 -14.14 -3.53 9.60
CA THR A 35 -14.62 -4.67 10.39
C THR A 35 -14.67 -5.91 9.52
N PHE A 36 -13.94 -6.95 9.90
CA PHE A 36 -13.97 -8.24 9.21
C PHE A 36 -14.98 -9.19 9.89
N PRO A 37 -16.00 -9.68 9.18
CA PRO A 37 -16.81 -10.80 9.65
C PRO A 37 -16.02 -12.12 9.59
N PRO A 38 -16.38 -13.14 10.38
CA PRO A 38 -17.50 -13.20 11.32
C PRO A 38 -17.18 -12.63 12.71
N ASN A 39 -15.90 -12.57 13.11
CA ASN A 39 -15.48 -12.22 14.48
C ASN A 39 -15.60 -10.72 14.83
N LYS A 40 -16.19 -9.91 13.95
CA LYS A 40 -16.36 -8.45 14.10
C LYS A 40 -15.08 -7.72 14.51
N ARG A 41 -13.92 -8.26 14.14
CA ARG A 41 -12.63 -7.70 14.55
C ARG A 41 -12.40 -6.41 13.78
N ARG A 42 -12.12 -5.33 14.52
CA ARG A 42 -11.93 -3.98 13.99
C ARG A 42 -10.44 -3.72 13.77
N TYR A 43 -10.08 -3.27 12.59
CA TYR A 43 -8.72 -2.87 12.25
C TYR A 43 -8.69 -1.40 11.87
N LYS A 44 -7.64 -0.71 12.32
CA LYS A 44 -7.38 0.69 11.97
C LYS A 44 -6.92 0.78 10.52
N LEU A 45 -7.47 1.75 9.80
CA LEU A 45 -7.09 2.09 8.43
C LEU A 45 -6.38 3.45 8.39
N TYR A 46 -5.41 3.54 7.49
CA TYR A 46 -4.53 4.66 7.28
C TYR A 46 -4.47 4.96 5.77
N THR A 47 -4.39 6.24 5.41
CA THR A 47 -4.14 6.66 4.02
C THR A 47 -2.64 6.79 3.76
N LEU A 48 -2.22 6.69 2.50
CA LEU A 48 -0.81 6.88 2.11
C LEU A 48 -0.32 8.31 2.35
N GLU A 49 -1.21 9.31 2.22
CA GLU A 49 -0.93 10.72 2.57
C GLU A 49 -0.43 10.86 4.02
N ASN A 50 -0.83 9.93 4.90
CA ASN A 50 -0.47 9.90 6.31
C ASN A 50 0.53 8.78 6.64
N ALA A 51 1.33 8.36 5.65
CA ALA A 51 2.37 7.35 5.81
C ALA A 51 3.73 7.89 5.34
N ARG A 52 4.81 7.42 5.97
CA ARG A 52 6.20 7.71 5.57
C ARG A 52 6.99 6.42 5.39
N PRO A 53 8.07 6.42 4.60
CA PRO A 53 9.02 5.33 4.56
C PRO A 53 9.56 4.99 5.95
N THR A 54 9.82 3.72 6.18
CA THR A 54 10.45 3.22 7.43
C THR A 54 11.95 3.52 7.43
N ASP A 55 12.56 3.48 6.24
CA ASP A 55 13.95 3.83 6.01
C ASP A 55 14.02 5.19 5.29
N PRO A 56 14.62 6.23 5.90
CA PRO A 56 14.74 7.55 5.26
C PRO A 56 15.58 7.52 3.98
N ASP A 57 16.44 6.52 3.78
CA ASP A 57 17.28 6.35 2.59
C ASP A 57 16.63 5.44 1.53
N SER A 58 15.47 4.85 1.84
CA SER A 58 14.70 4.09 0.85
C SER A 58 14.08 5.04 -0.18
N GLY A 59 14.74 5.14 -1.34
CA GLY A 59 14.20 5.86 -2.50
C GLY A 59 12.81 5.36 -2.87
N TYR A 60 11.95 6.27 -3.31
CA TYR A 60 10.60 5.92 -3.76
C TYR A 60 10.66 5.08 -5.04
N SER A 61 10.48 3.77 -4.94
CA SER A 61 10.08 2.96 -6.08
C SER A 61 8.57 3.12 -6.24
N LEU A 62 8.17 4.17 -6.95
CA LEU A 62 6.79 4.28 -7.41
C LEU A 62 6.56 3.12 -8.39
N PHE A 63 5.89 2.07 -7.92
CA PHE A 63 5.30 1.07 -8.80
C PHE A 63 4.14 1.71 -9.54
N PHE A 64 4.46 2.47 -10.59
CA PHE A 64 3.49 2.72 -11.64
C PHE A 64 3.29 1.39 -12.34
N VAL A 65 2.08 0.84 -12.28
CA VAL A 65 1.69 -0.26 -13.15
C VAL A 65 1.48 0.36 -14.53
N ASP A 66 2.59 0.55 -15.23
CA ASP A 66 2.59 0.95 -16.63
C ASP A 66 2.36 -0.31 -17.46
N ASN A 67 1.11 -0.48 -17.92
CA ASN A 67 0.69 -1.62 -18.75
C ASN A 67 0.96 -1.37 -20.25
N SER A 68 1.71 -0.32 -20.61
CA SER A 68 2.13 -0.15 -21.99
C SER A 68 3.07 -1.28 -22.42
N GLU A 69 3.00 -1.66 -23.69
CA GLU A 69 3.92 -2.63 -24.29
C GLU A 69 5.39 -2.17 -24.16
N GLU A 70 5.64 -0.87 -24.14
CA GLU A 70 6.96 -0.27 -23.97
C GLU A 70 7.54 -0.46 -22.56
N ALA A 71 6.69 -0.48 -21.52
CA ALA A 71 7.12 -0.77 -20.16
C ALA A 71 7.40 -2.26 -19.97
N ARG A 72 6.63 -3.14 -20.64
CA ARG A 72 6.92 -4.59 -20.70
C ARG A 72 8.28 -4.86 -21.32
N GLN A 73 8.56 -4.25 -22.48
CA GLN A 73 9.83 -4.43 -23.18
C GLN A 73 11.03 -3.98 -22.32
N ARG A 74 10.94 -2.80 -21.68
CA ARG A 74 11.96 -2.30 -20.76
C ARG A 74 12.21 -3.22 -19.57
N PHE A 75 11.16 -3.83 -19.02
CA PHE A 75 11.29 -4.78 -17.93
C PHE A 75 12.02 -6.05 -18.39
N GLU A 76 11.65 -6.61 -19.55
CA GLU A 76 12.30 -7.80 -20.09
C GLU A 76 13.79 -7.59 -20.37
N ASP A 77 14.16 -6.46 -20.96
CA ASP A 77 15.56 -6.11 -21.28
C ASP A 77 16.42 -5.99 -20.02
N MET A 78 15.85 -5.45 -18.93
CA MET A 78 16.54 -5.32 -17.65
C MET A 78 16.97 -6.69 -17.10
N PHE A 79 16.13 -7.72 -17.19
CA PHE A 79 16.46 -9.07 -16.70
C PHE A 79 17.35 -9.86 -17.66
N GLN A 80 17.40 -9.50 -18.94
CA GLN A 80 18.35 -10.08 -19.89
C GLN A 80 19.77 -9.53 -19.72
N SER A 81 19.91 -8.26 -19.33
CA SER A 81 21.22 -7.63 -19.09
C SER A 81 21.94 -8.06 -17.80
N ALA A 82 21.25 -8.82 -16.93
CA ALA A 82 21.76 -9.32 -15.66
C ALA A 82 22.32 -10.77 -15.74
N ARG A 83 22.43 -11.35 -16.93
CA ARG A 83 23.10 -12.63 -17.22
C ARG A 83 24.45 -12.41 -17.88
#